data_AF-A0AAU1UJ46-F1
#
_entry.id   AF-A0AAU1UJ46-F1
#
_cell.length_a   1.000
_cell.length_b   1.000
_cell.length_c   1.000
_cell.angle_alpha   90.00
_cell.angle_beta   90.00
_cell.angle_gamma   90.00
#
_symmetry.space_group_name_H-M   'P 1'
#
loop_
_entity.id
_entity.type
_entity.pdbx_description
1 polymer ?
#
loop_
_entity_poly.entity_id
_entity_poly.type
_entity_poly.pdbx_seq_one_letter_code
_entity_poly.pdbx_strand_id
1 'polypeptide(L)'
;MHVLAAVVLEEAGSVAQAVEIVRGAPIASSGSFALFDTSEAVLLDLSPEGVFAVESDRDTLVRTNHFLTPAPAVGEKAWLHQPDSGERYDLIRKRLTPTALPQSPDDLVGLLVSGEGEAALTCLPDMNLPEGQRWASLATVILEPATSTARILDGTPADAGSRPWRHLAAQRGSDTGSGTR
;
A
#
# COMPACT_ATOMS: atom_id res chain seq x y z
N MET A 1 -13.77 6.41 -0.25
CA MET A 1 -12.31 6.12 -0.17
C MET A 1 -11.46 7.27 -0.69
N HIS A 2 -11.44 7.60 -1.98
CA HIS A 2 -10.56 8.65 -2.52
C HIS A 2 -10.69 10.02 -1.84
N VAL A 3 -11.91 10.48 -1.56
CA VAL A 3 -12.15 11.74 -0.82
C VAL A 3 -11.56 11.68 0.58
N LEU A 4 -11.75 10.57 1.30
CA LEU A 4 -11.19 10.38 2.64
C LEU A 4 -9.64 10.37 2.62
N ALA A 5 -9.04 9.74 1.60
CA ALA A 5 -7.59 9.76 1.44
C ALA A 5 -7.06 11.18 1.20
N ALA A 6 -7.77 11.99 0.40
CA ALA A 6 -7.41 13.39 0.18
C ALA A 6 -7.51 14.22 1.46
N VAL A 7 -8.56 14.04 2.27
CA VAL A 7 -8.70 14.72 3.57
C VAL A 7 -7.57 14.33 4.51
N VAL A 8 -7.23 13.04 4.60
CA VAL A 8 -6.09 12.58 5.42
C VAL A 8 -4.78 13.23 4.96
N LEU A 9 -4.51 13.26 3.66
CA LEU A 9 -3.28 13.86 3.12
C LEU A 9 -3.20 15.38 3.33
N GLU A 10 -4.34 16.07 3.38
CA GLU A 10 -4.41 17.53 3.59
C GLU A 10 -4.32 17.90 5.07
N GLU A 11 -5.03 17.17 5.95
CA GLU A 11 -5.28 17.60 7.32
C GLU A 11 -4.41 16.90 8.37
N ALA A 12 -3.92 15.68 8.10
CA ALA A 12 -3.16 14.93 9.09
C ALA A 12 -1.69 15.37 9.15
N GLY A 13 -1.23 15.79 10.33
CA GLY A 13 0.18 16.07 10.61
C GLY A 13 0.95 14.89 11.20
N SER A 14 0.27 13.76 11.46
CA SER A 14 0.85 12.53 12.01
C SER A 14 -0.04 11.32 11.68
N VAL A 15 0.51 10.12 11.80
CA VAL A 15 -0.26 8.88 11.64
C VAL A 15 -1.39 8.78 12.66
N ALA A 16 -1.17 9.14 13.92
CA ALA A 16 -2.22 9.17 14.95
C ALA A 16 -3.40 10.09 14.55
N GLN A 17 -3.11 11.30 14.06
CA GLN A 17 -4.17 12.21 13.57
C GLN A 17 -4.89 11.65 12.34
N ALA A 18 -4.16 11.02 11.41
CA ALA A 18 -4.75 10.37 10.25
C ALA A 18 -5.73 9.26 10.66
N VAL A 19 -5.38 8.43 11.66
CA VAL A 19 -6.26 7.39 12.21
C VAL A 19 -7.54 7.99 12.80
N GLU A 20 -7.43 9.10 13.54
CA GLU A 20 -8.61 9.76 14.12
C GLU A 20 -9.54 10.37 13.06
N ILE A 21 -8.99 11.01 12.02
CA ILE A 21 -9.76 11.48 10.85
C ILE A 21 -10.52 10.31 10.22
N VAL A 22 -9.82 9.20 9.99
CA VAL A 22 -10.39 8.00 9.37
C VAL A 22 -11.51 7.41 10.22
N ARG A 23 -11.33 7.32 11.54
CA ARG A 23 -12.36 6.83 12.47
C ARG A 23 -13.58 7.74 12.56
N GLY A 24 -13.39 9.05 12.40
CA GLY A 24 -14.48 10.02 12.38
C GLY A 24 -15.27 10.07 11.08
N ALA A 25 -14.79 9.42 10.01
CA ALA A 25 -15.42 9.49 8.70
C ALA A 25 -16.64 8.56 8.57
N PRO A 26 -17.70 8.97 7.83
CA PRO A 26 -18.85 8.12 7.56
C PRO A 26 -18.53 7.08 6.48
N ILE A 27 -17.90 5.97 6.87
CA ILE A 27 -17.47 4.90 5.96
C ILE A 27 -18.69 4.09 5.52
N ALA A 28 -19.07 4.22 4.24
CA ALA A 28 -20.17 3.46 3.62
C ALA A 28 -19.69 2.32 2.71
N SER A 29 -18.38 2.15 2.55
CA SER A 29 -17.77 1.16 1.66
C SER A 29 -16.55 0.53 2.30
N SER A 30 -16.27 -0.73 1.97
CA SER A 30 -15.04 -1.41 2.37
C SER A 30 -13.80 -0.80 1.73
N GLY A 31 -12.66 -0.88 2.42
CA GLY A 31 -11.38 -0.45 1.91
C GLY A 31 -10.23 -0.78 2.85
N SER A 32 -9.04 -0.28 2.53
CA SER A 32 -7.89 -0.33 3.41
C SER A 32 -7.04 0.92 3.25
N PHE A 33 -6.32 1.31 4.31
CA PHE A 33 -5.29 2.35 4.27
C PHE A 33 -4.00 1.82 4.88
N ALA A 34 -2.87 2.11 4.25
CA ALA A 34 -1.56 2.07 4.87
C ALA A 34 -1.17 3.53 5.17
N LEU A 35 -1.02 3.86 6.45
CA LEU A 35 -0.65 5.19 6.92
C LEU A 35 0.70 5.05 7.62
N PHE A 36 1.65 5.92 7.28
CA PHE A 36 2.98 5.85 7.87
C PHE A 36 3.68 7.20 7.78
N ASP A 37 4.59 7.43 8.71
CA ASP A 37 5.56 8.52 8.69
C ASP A 37 6.95 7.99 9.09
N THR A 38 7.86 8.86 9.51
CA THR A 38 9.22 8.46 9.92
C THR A 38 9.29 7.67 11.23
N SER A 39 8.22 7.70 12.03
CA SER A 39 8.19 7.18 13.39
C SER A 39 7.30 5.96 13.56
N GLU A 40 6.20 5.88 12.80
CA GLU A 40 5.25 4.79 12.92
C GLU A 40 4.59 4.44 11.58
N ALA A 41 4.04 3.23 11.51
CA ALA A 41 3.23 2.75 10.41
C ALA A 41 2.05 1.94 10.95
N VAL A 42 0.87 2.15 10.36
CA VAL A 42 -0.34 1.41 10.67
C VAL A 42 -1.04 1.01 9.37
N LEU A 43 -1.58 -0.21 9.39
CA LEU A 43 -2.42 -0.73 8.33
C LEU A 43 -3.83 -0.87 8.88
N LEU A 44 -4.81 -0.33 8.16
CA LEU A 44 -6.21 -0.30 8.57
C LEU A 44 -7.08 -1.09 7.60
N ASP A 45 -7.92 -1.97 8.14
CA ASP A 45 -9.12 -2.46 7.49
C ASP A 45 -10.28 -1.50 7.75
N LEU A 46 -10.98 -1.11 6.69
CA LEU A 46 -12.16 -0.23 6.77
C LEU A 46 -13.38 -0.96 6.24
N SER A 47 -14.47 -0.89 6.99
CA SER A 47 -15.79 -1.36 6.55
C SER A 47 -16.88 -0.47 7.14
N PRO A 48 -18.14 -0.61 6.72
CA PRO A 48 -19.27 0.04 7.39
C PRO A 48 -19.40 -0.32 8.89
N GLU A 49 -18.78 -1.42 9.34
CA GLU A 49 -18.78 -1.84 10.75
C GLU A 49 -17.72 -1.11 11.57
N GLY A 50 -16.71 -0.50 10.94
CA GLY A 50 -15.70 0.29 11.63
C GLY A 50 -14.32 0.30 10.96
N VAL A 51 -13.35 0.71 11.77
CA VAL A 51 -11.93 0.86 11.39
C VAL A 51 -11.10 -0.01 12.32
N PHE A 52 -10.36 -0.95 11.75
CA PHE A 52 -9.64 -1.98 12.49
C PHE A 52 -8.16 -1.95 12.14
N ALA A 53 -7.29 -1.81 13.15
CA ALA A 53 -5.85 -1.87 12.92
C ALA A 53 -5.41 -3.33 12.74
N VAL A 54 -4.55 -3.56 11.75
CA VAL A 54 -3.93 -4.84 11.48
C VAL A 54 -2.65 -4.94 12.30
N GLU A 55 -2.45 -6.07 12.97
CA GLU A 55 -1.21 -6.36 13.68
C GLU A 55 -0.04 -6.54 12.70
N SER A 56 1.11 -5.98 13.05
CA SER A 56 2.35 -6.24 12.30
C SER A 56 2.84 -7.66 12.54
N ASP A 57 3.51 -8.22 11.53
CA ASP A 57 4.28 -9.45 11.67
C ASP A 57 5.76 -9.09 11.61
N ARG A 58 6.49 -9.30 12.72
CA ARG A 58 7.95 -9.06 12.78
C ARG A 58 8.32 -7.64 12.29
N ASP A 59 7.59 -6.64 12.79
CA ASP A 59 7.73 -5.23 12.44
C ASP A 59 7.50 -4.91 10.95
N THR A 60 6.87 -5.82 10.21
CA THR A 60 6.45 -5.60 8.83
C THR A 60 4.94 -5.58 8.72
N LEU A 61 4.44 -4.69 7.85
CA LEU A 61 3.03 -4.61 7.48
C LEU A 61 2.91 -5.00 6.01
N VAL A 62 2.10 -6.02 5.74
CA VAL A 62 1.83 -6.52 4.39
C VAL A 62 0.34 -6.43 4.14
N ARG A 63 -0.03 -6.04 2.93
CA ARG A 63 -1.41 -6.07 2.47
C ARG A 63 -1.49 -6.48 1.01
N THR A 64 -2.48 -7.30 0.72
CA THR A 64 -3.01 -7.49 -0.63
C THR A 64 -4.38 -6.83 -0.69
N ASN A 65 -5.47 -7.59 -0.68
CA ASN A 65 -6.78 -7.03 -0.98
C ASN A 65 -7.96 -7.70 -0.28
N HIS A 66 -7.68 -8.58 0.68
CA HIS A 66 -8.69 -9.16 1.56
C HIS A 66 -8.60 -8.52 2.95
N PHE A 67 -9.63 -8.70 3.78
CA PHE A 67 -9.57 -8.24 5.16
C PHE A 67 -8.59 -9.09 5.97
N LEU A 68 -7.74 -8.43 6.77
CA LEU A 68 -6.76 -9.11 7.64
C LEU A 68 -7.26 -9.18 9.08
N THR A 69 -8.28 -8.40 9.42
CA THR A 69 -8.92 -8.37 10.74
C THR A 69 -10.19 -9.22 10.76
N PRO A 70 -10.46 -9.97 11.85
CA PRO A 70 -11.55 -10.95 11.86
C PRO A 70 -12.95 -10.35 11.67
N ALA A 71 -13.22 -9.16 12.24
CA ALA A 71 -14.56 -8.57 12.23
C ALA A 71 -15.08 -8.31 10.80
N PRO A 72 -14.40 -7.48 9.96
CA PRO A 72 -14.87 -7.23 8.61
C PRO A 72 -14.70 -8.44 7.66
N ALA A 73 -13.83 -9.40 7.98
CA ALA A 73 -13.65 -10.63 7.20
C ALA A 73 -14.88 -11.55 7.19
N VAL A 74 -15.71 -11.54 8.24
CA VAL A 74 -16.94 -12.38 8.31
C VAL A 74 -17.92 -12.06 7.17
N GLY A 75 -18.02 -10.79 6.78
CA GLY A 75 -18.90 -10.32 5.70
C GLY A 75 -18.22 -10.30 4.31
N GLU A 76 -16.97 -10.76 4.20
CA GLU A 76 -16.19 -10.61 2.99
C GLU A 76 -16.69 -11.50 1.84
N LYS A 77 -16.86 -10.91 0.66
CA LYS A 77 -17.21 -11.63 -0.58
C LYS A 77 -15.95 -12.01 -1.36
N ALA A 78 -15.10 -12.82 -0.74
CA ALA A 78 -13.77 -13.18 -1.27
C ALA A 78 -13.82 -13.74 -2.71
N TRP A 79 -14.85 -14.52 -3.04
CA TRP A 79 -15.05 -15.17 -4.34
C TRP A 79 -15.39 -14.18 -5.48
N LEU A 80 -15.97 -13.02 -5.18
CA LEU A 80 -16.48 -12.10 -6.20
C LEU A 80 -15.40 -11.15 -6.71
N HIS A 81 -14.40 -10.89 -5.89
CA HIS A 81 -13.47 -9.82 -6.17
C HIS A 81 -12.05 -10.31 -6.34
N GLN A 82 -11.48 -11.20 -5.51
CA GLN A 82 -10.02 -11.44 -5.53
C GLN A 82 -9.62 -12.84 -5.04
N PRO A 83 -9.86 -13.90 -5.83
CA PRO A 83 -9.64 -15.28 -5.39
C PRO A 83 -8.17 -15.57 -5.02
N ASP A 84 -7.21 -14.84 -5.58
CA ASP A 84 -5.76 -15.04 -5.39
C ASP A 84 -5.15 -14.15 -4.29
N SER A 85 -5.95 -13.28 -3.65
CA SER A 85 -5.46 -12.28 -2.68
C SER A 85 -4.74 -12.89 -1.49
N GLY A 86 -5.24 -14.04 -1.00
CA GLY A 86 -4.61 -14.81 0.07
C GLY A 86 -3.28 -15.44 -0.37
N GLU A 87 -3.24 -16.06 -1.54
CA GLU A 87 -2.02 -16.68 -2.08
C GLU A 87 -0.89 -15.66 -2.29
N ARG A 88 -1.22 -14.46 -2.79
CA ARG A 88 -0.29 -13.34 -2.90
C ARG A 88 0.22 -12.88 -1.54
N TYR A 89 -0.66 -12.80 -0.54
CA TYR A 89 -0.28 -12.41 0.81
C TYR A 89 0.69 -13.41 1.43
N ASP A 90 0.38 -14.69 1.33
CA ASP A 90 1.22 -15.78 1.83
C ASP A 90 2.59 -15.81 1.14
N LEU A 91 2.63 -15.55 -0.17
CA LEU A 91 3.89 -15.46 -0.91
C LEU A 91 4.78 -14.31 -0.42
N ILE A 92 4.24 -13.09 -0.23
CA ILE A 92 5.02 -11.98 0.31
C ILE A 92 5.54 -12.32 1.71
N ARG A 93 4.69 -12.88 2.59
CA ARG A 93 5.10 -13.24 3.95
C ARG A 93 6.16 -14.34 3.99
N LYS A 94 6.09 -15.30 3.06
CA LYS A 94 7.12 -16.33 2.91
C LYS A 94 8.45 -15.75 2.47
N ARG A 95 8.44 -14.69 1.66
CA ARG A 95 9.64 -13.98 1.20
C ARG A 95 10.24 -13.10 2.30
N LEU A 96 9.41 -12.49 3.14
CA LEU A 96 9.81 -11.72 4.32
C LEU A 96 10.15 -12.65 5.50
N THR A 97 11.33 -13.27 5.44
CA THR A 97 11.89 -14.06 6.55
C THR A 97 12.85 -13.23 7.40
N PRO A 98 13.06 -13.58 8.70
CA PRO A 98 13.96 -12.80 9.56
C PRO A 98 15.41 -12.80 9.05
N THR A 99 15.79 -13.86 8.32
CA THR A 99 17.12 -14.03 7.73
C THR A 99 17.26 -13.37 6.35
N ALA A 100 16.18 -12.82 5.79
CA ALA A 100 16.15 -12.22 4.46
C ALA A 100 15.28 -10.94 4.46
N LEU A 101 15.39 -10.12 5.51
CA LEU A 101 14.74 -8.82 5.52
C LEU A 101 15.41 -7.90 4.47
N PRO A 102 14.61 -7.11 3.71
CA PRO A 102 15.12 -6.06 2.82
C PRO A 102 16.12 -5.15 3.55
N GLN A 103 17.28 -4.92 2.95
CA GLN A 103 18.29 -4.00 3.49
C GLN A 103 18.23 -2.63 2.80
N SER A 104 17.57 -2.56 1.64
CA SER A 104 17.33 -1.36 0.89
C SER A 104 15.89 -1.30 0.37
N PRO A 105 15.38 -0.11 0.00
CA PRO A 105 14.07 -0.03 -0.63
C PRO A 105 14.01 -0.71 -2.01
N ASP A 106 15.14 -0.95 -2.67
CA ASP A 106 15.19 -1.68 -3.95
C ASP A 106 14.98 -3.19 -3.74
N ASP A 107 15.44 -3.74 -2.62
CA ASP A 107 15.20 -5.14 -2.26
C ASP A 107 13.70 -5.44 -2.14
N LEU A 108 12.91 -4.47 -1.64
CA LEU A 108 11.45 -4.58 -1.54
C LEU A 108 10.81 -4.80 -2.92
N VAL A 109 11.30 -4.16 -3.98
CA VAL A 109 10.77 -4.33 -5.34
C VAL A 109 11.00 -5.75 -5.82
N GLY A 110 12.19 -6.30 -5.56
CA GLY A 110 12.52 -7.70 -5.89
C GLY A 110 11.56 -8.70 -5.26
N LEU A 111 11.08 -8.42 -4.03
CA LEU A 111 10.10 -9.27 -3.34
C LEU A 111 8.71 -9.28 -4.00
N LEU A 112 8.42 -8.36 -4.91
CA LEU A 112 7.14 -8.26 -5.62
C LEU A 112 7.18 -8.89 -7.04
N VAL A 113 8.35 -9.37 -7.48
CA VAL A 113 8.49 -10.04 -8.78
C VAL A 113 7.99 -11.49 -8.68
N SER A 114 6.96 -11.85 -9.45
CA SER A 114 6.47 -13.23 -9.52
C SER A 114 7.33 -14.07 -10.45
N GLY A 115 7.71 -15.26 -9.99
CA GLY A 115 8.28 -16.33 -10.80
C GLY A 115 7.22 -17.25 -11.38
N GLU A 116 7.67 -18.27 -12.11
CA GLU A 116 6.79 -19.26 -12.73
C GLU A 116 6.02 -20.07 -11.68
N GLY A 117 4.70 -20.18 -11.85
CA GLY A 117 3.81 -20.92 -10.93
C GLY A 117 3.57 -20.27 -9.58
N GLU A 118 4.14 -19.09 -9.32
CA GLU A 118 3.88 -18.33 -8.10
C GLU A 118 2.63 -17.44 -8.22
N ALA A 119 2.05 -17.07 -7.08
CA ALA A 119 0.96 -16.12 -7.02
C ALA A 119 1.34 -14.76 -7.68
N ALA A 120 0.36 -14.11 -8.31
CA ALA A 120 0.58 -12.98 -9.21
C ALA A 120 0.82 -11.62 -8.49
N LEU A 121 1.89 -11.51 -7.70
CA LEU A 121 2.41 -10.24 -7.18
C LEU A 121 2.78 -9.25 -8.29
N THR A 122 3.45 -9.76 -9.32
CA THR A 122 3.58 -9.08 -10.61
C THR A 122 2.49 -9.60 -11.53
N CYS A 123 1.38 -8.86 -11.63
CA CYS A 123 0.28 -9.21 -12.49
C CYS A 123 0.57 -8.75 -13.92
N LEU A 124 0.63 -9.71 -14.86
CA LEU A 124 0.76 -9.45 -16.29
C LEU A 124 -0.59 -9.70 -16.97
N PRO A 125 -1.01 -8.86 -17.93
CA PRO A 125 -2.30 -9.03 -18.58
C PRO A 125 -2.27 -10.23 -19.52
N ASP A 126 -3.19 -11.17 -19.32
CA ASP A 126 -3.48 -12.19 -20.33
C ASP A 126 -4.40 -11.62 -21.41
N MET A 127 -3.82 -11.30 -22.57
CA MET A 127 -4.55 -10.71 -23.69
C MET A 127 -5.58 -11.64 -24.33
N ASN A 128 -5.59 -12.93 -23.98
CA ASN A 128 -6.60 -13.89 -24.41
C ASN A 128 -7.89 -13.81 -23.58
N LEU A 129 -7.85 -13.20 -22.39
CA LEU A 129 -9.03 -13.02 -21.56
C LEU A 129 -9.92 -11.88 -22.07
N PRO A 130 -11.22 -11.85 -21.71
CA PRO A 130 -12.09 -10.71 -21.98
C PRO A 130 -11.62 -9.43 -21.31
N GLU A 131 -12.05 -8.29 -21.86
CA GLU A 131 -11.90 -7.00 -21.19
C GLU A 131 -12.54 -7.03 -19.78
N GLY A 132 -11.90 -6.40 -18.80
CA GLY A 132 -12.26 -6.51 -17.38
C GLY A 132 -11.64 -7.71 -16.64
N GLN A 133 -11.03 -8.66 -17.36
CA GLN A 133 -10.27 -9.79 -16.78
C GLN A 133 -8.77 -9.72 -17.08
N ARG A 134 -8.33 -8.75 -17.89
CA ARG A 134 -6.92 -8.49 -18.23
C ARG A 134 -6.23 -7.63 -17.17
N TRP A 135 -6.10 -8.18 -15.98
CA TRP A 135 -5.54 -7.42 -14.85
C TRP A 135 -4.04 -7.24 -15.06
N ALA A 136 -3.50 -6.13 -14.59
CA ALA A 136 -2.08 -5.82 -14.71
C ALA A 136 -1.62 -4.95 -13.55
N SER A 137 -0.38 -5.17 -13.09
CA SER A 137 0.32 -4.21 -12.24
C SER A 137 0.74 -3.02 -13.11
N LEU A 138 0.16 -1.85 -12.87
CA LEU A 138 0.36 -0.68 -13.73
C LEU A 138 1.48 0.26 -13.24
N ALA A 139 1.74 0.26 -11.93
CA ALA A 139 2.75 1.11 -11.34
C ALA A 139 3.40 0.42 -10.13
N THR A 140 4.68 0.71 -9.93
CA THR A 140 5.44 0.31 -8.75
C THR A 140 5.92 1.58 -8.06
N VAL A 141 5.61 1.72 -6.77
CA VAL A 141 5.87 2.94 -6.01
C VAL A 141 6.68 2.60 -4.77
N ILE A 142 7.74 3.37 -4.54
CA ILE A 142 8.53 3.34 -3.30
C ILE A 142 8.37 4.70 -2.65
N LEU A 143 7.98 4.71 -1.38
CA LEU A 143 7.84 5.92 -0.57
C LEU A 143 8.84 5.84 0.59
N GLU A 144 9.67 6.86 0.73
CA GLU A 144 10.70 6.94 1.77
C GLU A 144 10.41 8.17 2.66
N PRO A 145 9.78 7.98 3.83
CA PRO A 145 9.38 9.09 4.69
C PRO A 145 10.59 9.85 5.25
N ALA A 146 11.71 9.16 5.54
CA ALA A 146 12.90 9.78 6.11
C ALA A 146 13.52 10.88 5.24
N THR A 147 13.41 10.74 3.92
CA THR A 147 13.87 11.72 2.94
C THR A 147 12.72 12.50 2.30
N SER A 148 11.46 12.18 2.64
CA SER A 148 10.25 12.75 2.02
C SER A 148 10.27 12.63 0.49
N THR A 149 10.65 11.45 0.00
CA THR A 149 10.76 11.18 -1.44
C THR A 149 9.87 10.03 -1.88
N ALA A 150 9.40 10.10 -3.12
CA ALA A 150 8.73 9.01 -3.81
C ALA A 150 9.49 8.65 -5.09
N ARG A 151 9.58 7.36 -5.38
CA ARG A 151 10.01 6.83 -6.68
C ARG A 151 8.85 6.10 -7.31
N ILE A 152 8.53 6.46 -8.55
CA ILE A 152 7.39 5.92 -9.29
C ILE A 152 7.89 5.32 -10.59
N LEU A 153 7.71 4.02 -10.74
CA LEU A 153 7.87 3.29 -11.97
C LEU A 153 6.51 3.16 -12.64
N ASP A 154 6.42 3.63 -13.88
CA ASP A 154 5.29 3.37 -14.76
C ASP A 154 5.44 1.94 -15.29
N GLY A 155 4.92 0.95 -14.59
CA GLY A 155 5.13 -0.46 -14.91
C GLY A 155 5.17 -1.38 -13.70
N THR A 156 5.53 -2.62 -13.97
CA THR A 156 5.55 -3.70 -12.99
C THR A 156 6.88 -3.72 -12.21
N PRO A 157 6.94 -4.42 -11.06
CA PRO A 157 8.21 -4.63 -10.35
C PRO A 157 9.30 -5.26 -11.23
N ALA A 158 8.93 -6.10 -12.21
CA ALA A 158 9.87 -6.72 -13.14
C ALA A 158 10.54 -5.72 -14.11
N ASP A 159 9.94 -4.55 -14.32
CA ASP A 159 10.48 -3.51 -15.20
C ASP A 159 11.53 -2.62 -14.51
N ALA A 160 11.76 -2.80 -13.20
CA ALA A 160 12.58 -1.88 -12.39
C ALA A 160 14.03 -1.72 -12.88
N GLY A 161 14.58 -2.74 -13.55
CA GLY A 161 15.93 -2.71 -14.12
C GLY A 161 16.00 -2.21 -15.57
N SER A 162 14.87 -2.02 -16.25
CA SER A 162 14.81 -1.73 -17.69
C SER A 162 14.10 -0.41 -18.03
N ARG A 163 13.33 0.16 -17.09
CA ARG A 163 12.58 1.40 -17.29
C ARG A 163 12.99 2.47 -16.27
N PRO A 164 12.92 3.75 -16.65
CA PRO A 164 13.33 4.84 -15.76
C PRO A 164 12.30 5.06 -14.64
N TRP A 165 12.81 5.44 -13.46
CA TRP A 165 12.00 5.85 -12.33
C TRP A 165 11.75 7.36 -12.39
N ARG A 166 10.51 7.78 -12.11
CA ARG A 166 10.18 9.18 -11.81
C ARG A 166 10.44 9.44 -10.33
N HIS A 167 11.22 10.47 -10.03
CA HIS A 167 11.55 10.86 -8.66
C HIS A 167 10.77 12.11 -8.27
N LEU A 168 10.09 12.05 -7.13
CA LEU A 168 9.44 13.18 -6.50
C LEU A 168 10.08 13.42 -5.13
N ALA A 169 10.29 14.68 -4.78
CA ALA A 169 10.74 15.09 -3.46
C ALA A 169 9.83 16.20 -2.97
N ALA A 170 9.40 16.11 -1.71
CA ALA A 170 8.65 17.20 -1.09
C ALA A 170 9.52 18.46 -1.08
N GLN A 171 8.97 19.58 -1.56
CA GLN A 171 9.63 20.86 -1.36
C GLN A 171 9.50 21.22 0.11
N ARG A 172 10.63 21.44 0.79
CA ARG A 172 10.57 22.12 2.09
C ARG A 172 10.00 23.50 1.82
N GLY A 173 8.86 23.82 2.42
CA GLY A 173 8.34 25.18 2.39
C GLY A 173 9.46 26.13 2.82
N SER A 174 9.77 27.11 1.97
CA SER A 174 10.59 28.23 2.41
C SER A 174 9.79 28.92 3.50
N ASP A 175 10.17 28.69 4.75
CA ASP A 175 9.66 29.42 5.89
C ASP A 175 10.20 30.86 5.77
N THR A 176 9.59 31.66 4.91
CA THR A 176 9.81 33.09 4.87
C THR A 176 9.06 33.70 6.04
N GLY A 177 9.62 33.50 7.23
CA GLY A 177 9.30 34.32 8.39
C GLY A 177 9.78 35.76 8.18
N SER A 178 9.15 36.67 8.94
CA SER A 178 9.50 38.08 9.14
C SER A 178 8.99 39.09 8.08
N GLY A 179 7.77 39.58 8.32
CA GLY A 179 7.29 40.86 7.80
C GLY A 179 6.30 41.49 8.76
N THR A 180 6.79 41.98 9.91
CA THR A 180 6.08 42.94 10.76
C THR A 180 5.65 44.16 9.94
N ARG A 181 4.36 44.51 10.02
CA ARG A 181 3.89 45.90 10.03
C ARG A 181 2.73 46.03 10.99
#